data_AF-A0A8T6S1P6-F1
#
_entry.id   AF-A0A8T6S1P6-F1
#
_cell.length_a   1.000
_cell.length_b   1.000
_cell.length_c   1.000
_cell.angle_alpha   90.00
_cell.angle_beta   90.00
_cell.angle_gamma   90.00
#
_symmetry.space_group_name_H-M   'P 1'
#
loop_
_entity.id
_entity.type
_entity.pdbx_description
1 polymer ?
#
loop_
_entity_poly.entity_id
_entity_poly.type
_entity_poly.pdbx_seq_one_letter_code
_entity_poly.pdbx_strand_id
1 'polypeptide(L)'
;MYVLNGNSEEIVRMFKPFGLTEYEARVYFTLQVCGRTRISRLWTKTGVPQSKIYQVIPALEAMGLVEVTPKFPKEVRAKQFLRFANDFLRERKNTLRDIERKISEHREVLKNSKTQIRILGD
;
A
#
# COMPACT_ATOMS: atom_id res chain seq x y z
N MET A 1 24.84 2.74 16.25
CA MET A 1 23.57 3.44 15.94
C MET A 1 22.65 2.43 15.30
N TYR A 2 21.48 2.13 15.88
CA TYR A 2 20.63 1.00 15.46
C TYR A 2 20.02 1.25 14.07
N VAL A 3 20.73 0.84 13.02
CA VAL A 3 20.06 0.44 11.77
C VAL A 3 19.32 -0.84 12.14
N LEU A 4 18.00 -0.88 11.97
CA LEU A 4 17.21 -2.09 12.16
C LEU A 4 17.61 -3.10 11.07
N ASN A 5 18.73 -3.77 11.28
CA ASN A 5 19.32 -4.77 10.38
C ASN A 5 18.77 -6.17 10.70
N GLY A 6 17.44 -6.29 10.72
CA GLY A 6 16.78 -7.58 10.49
C GLY A 6 16.40 -7.63 9.02
N ASN A 7 17.38 -7.93 8.17
CA ASN A 7 17.33 -8.04 6.71
C ASN A 7 16.33 -7.10 6.01
N SER A 8 16.74 -5.87 5.65
CA SER A 8 15.83 -4.89 5.03
C SER A 8 15.06 -5.41 3.81
N GLU A 9 15.64 -6.36 3.08
CA GLU A 9 14.94 -7.05 1.99
C GLU A 9 13.72 -7.84 2.45
N GLU A 10 13.78 -8.51 3.60
CA GLU A 10 12.66 -9.25 4.17
C GLU A 10 11.50 -8.31 4.51
N ILE A 11 11.80 -7.18 5.15
CA ILE A 11 10.82 -6.14 5.46
C ILE A 11 10.17 -5.62 4.17
N VAL A 12 10.96 -5.30 3.16
CA VAL A 12 10.45 -4.83 1.86
C VAL A 12 9.59 -5.91 1.21
N ARG A 13 10.02 -7.17 1.22
CA ARG A 13 9.27 -8.31 0.66
C ARG A 13 7.94 -8.52 1.39
N MET A 14 7.89 -8.32 2.70
CA MET A 14 6.66 -8.45 3.50
C MET A 14 5.62 -7.40 3.12
N PHE A 15 6.03 -6.15 2.88
CA PHE A 15 5.11 -5.04 2.61
C PHE A 15 4.81 -4.80 1.13
N LYS A 16 5.67 -5.26 0.21
CA LYS A 16 5.48 -5.10 -1.24
C LYS A 16 4.13 -5.63 -1.77
N PRO A 17 3.61 -6.80 -1.33
CA PRO A 17 2.29 -7.28 -1.73
C PRO A 17 1.13 -6.35 -1.33
N PHE A 18 1.34 -5.51 -0.32
CA PHE A 18 0.37 -4.52 0.16
C PHE A 18 0.52 -3.15 -0.51
N GLY A 19 1.36 -3.05 -1.55
CA GLY A 19 1.51 -1.83 -2.36
C GLY A 19 2.51 -0.82 -1.81
N LEU A 20 3.28 -1.14 -0.76
CA LEU A 20 4.31 -0.24 -0.25
C LEU A 20 5.57 -0.32 -1.11
N THR A 21 6.16 0.85 -1.34
CA THR A 21 7.51 1.01 -1.88
C THR A 21 8.56 0.63 -0.84
N GLU A 22 9.81 0.48 -1.28
CA GLU A 22 10.92 0.16 -0.38
C GLU A 22 11.11 1.20 0.73
N TYR A 23 11.02 2.49 0.40
CA TYR A 23 11.16 3.54 1.41
C TYR A 23 9.97 3.57 2.38
N GLU A 24 8.74 3.37 1.90
CA GLU A 24 7.55 3.27 2.75
C GLU A 24 7.66 2.09 3.72
N ALA A 25 8.05 0.92 3.23
CA ALA A 25 8.24 -0.28 4.05
C ALA A 25 9.26 -0.05 5.17
N ARG A 26 10.43 0.52 4.84
CA ARG A 26 11.49 0.84 5.81
C ARG A 26 11.06 1.86 6.84
N VAL A 27 10.40 2.94 6.42
CA VAL A 27 9.93 4.01 7.32
C VAL A 27 8.83 3.49 8.24
N TYR A 28 7.84 2.77 7.69
CA TYR A 28 6.74 2.21 8.46
C TYR A 28 7.24 1.22 9.51
N PHE A 29 8.08 0.26 9.11
CA PHE A 29 8.66 -0.71 10.05
C PHE A 29 9.47 -0.03 11.16
N THR A 30 10.27 0.98 10.81
CA THR A 30 11.03 1.75 11.81
C THR A 30 10.10 2.44 12.80
N LEU A 31 8.98 2.98 12.35
CA LEU A 31 7.97 3.59 13.23
C LEU A 31 7.25 2.55 14.11
N GLN A 32 7.07 1.33 13.64
CA GLN A 32 6.52 0.24 14.47
C GLN A 32 7.47 -0.12 15.61
N VAL A 33 8.78 -0.13 15.36
CA VAL A 33 9.79 -0.48 16.38
C VAL A 33 10.12 0.69 17.32
N CYS A 34 10.31 1.89 16.78
CA CYS A 34 10.71 3.07 17.57
C CYS A 34 9.53 3.80 18.22
N GLY A 35 8.28 3.50 17.84
CA GLY A 35 7.10 4.19 18.31
C GLY A 35 7.02 5.64 17.82
N ARG A 36 6.43 6.52 18.64
CA ARG A 36 6.22 7.93 18.29
C ARG A 36 7.56 8.68 18.20
N THR A 37 7.77 9.41 17.12
CA THR A 37 9.00 10.18 16.92
C THR A 37 8.79 11.44 16.09
N ARG A 38 9.73 12.39 16.18
CA ARG A 38 9.71 13.62 15.36
C ARG A 38 10.05 13.29 13.92
N ILE A 39 9.30 13.84 12.96
CA ILE A 39 9.54 13.61 11.52
C ILE A 39 10.98 14.01 11.14
N SER A 40 11.47 15.12 11.70
CA SER A 40 12.83 15.62 11.44
C SER A 40 13.96 14.69 11.89
N ARG A 41 13.68 13.69 12.73
CA ARG A 41 14.67 12.73 13.24
C ARG A 41 14.58 11.35 12.56
N LEU A 42 13.59 11.11 11.70
CA LEU A 42 13.35 9.80 11.11
C LEU A 42 14.47 9.34 10.18
N TRP A 43 15.08 10.24 9.42
CA TRP A 43 16.14 9.90 8.47
C TRP A 43 17.33 9.21 9.17
N THR A 44 17.69 9.67 10.38
CA THR A 44 18.77 9.06 11.20
C THR A 44 18.48 7.64 11.67
N LYS A 45 17.19 7.25 11.74
CA LYS A 45 16.74 5.95 12.26
C LYS A 45 16.44 4.94 11.14
N THR A 46 16.02 5.44 9.98
CA THR A 46 15.52 4.65 8.86
C THR A 46 16.59 4.37 7.81
N GLY A 47 17.66 5.16 7.76
CA GLY A 47 18.62 5.16 6.64
C GLY A 47 18.03 5.69 5.32
N VAL A 48 16.78 6.19 5.35
CA VAL A 48 16.11 6.78 4.18
C VAL A 48 16.47 8.26 4.10
N PRO A 49 16.83 8.79 2.92
CA PRO A 49 17.17 10.20 2.76
C PRO A 49 16.09 11.13 3.31
N GLN A 50 16.50 12.23 3.97
CA GLN A 50 15.57 13.16 4.61
C GLN A 50 14.52 13.71 3.64
N SER A 51 14.90 14.02 2.40
CA SER A 51 13.96 14.46 1.35
C SER A 51 12.87 13.43 1.05
N LYS A 52 13.19 12.13 1.16
CA LYS A 52 12.24 11.03 0.95
C LYS A 52 11.31 10.82 2.14
N ILE A 53 11.75 11.07 3.37
CA ILE A 53 10.88 10.99 4.56
C ILE A 53 9.65 11.89 4.39
N TYR A 54 9.83 13.13 3.94
CA TYR A 54 8.70 14.06 3.76
C TYR A 54 7.75 13.67 2.62
N GLN A 55 8.18 12.82 1.68
CA GLN A 55 7.32 12.25 0.63
C GLN A 55 6.58 11.00 1.12
N VAL A 56 7.27 10.17 1.91
CA VAL A 56 6.77 8.88 2.41
C VAL A 56 5.70 9.05 3.49
N ILE A 57 5.87 10.02 4.40
CA ILE A 57 4.96 10.19 5.54
C ILE A 57 3.52 10.51 5.10
N PRO A 58 3.27 11.46 4.17
CA PRO A 58 1.93 11.69 3.64
C PRO A 58 1.34 10.48 2.92
N ALA A 59 2.15 9.71 2.18
CA ALA A 59 1.69 8.50 1.49
C ALA A 59 1.25 7.42 2.49
N LEU A 60 2.05 7.18 3.53
CA LEU A 60 1.68 6.26 4.61
C LEU A 60 0.46 6.75 5.40
N GLU A 61 0.29 8.07 5.57
CA GLU A 61 -0.87 8.65 6.24
C GLU A 61 -2.15 8.45 5.41
N ALA A 62 -2.07 8.65 4.09
CA ALA A 62 -3.16 8.38 3.16
C ALA A 62 -3.56 6.89 3.13
N MET A 63 -2.60 5.98 3.26
CA MET A 63 -2.86 4.54 3.45
C MET A 63 -3.42 4.21 4.85
N GLY A 64 -3.47 5.18 5.77
CA GLY A 64 -3.92 4.96 7.15
C GLY A 64 -2.94 4.18 8.02
N LEU A 65 -1.69 4.02 7.56
CA LEU A 65 -0.61 3.29 8.24
C LEU A 65 0.11 4.12 9.29
N VAL A 66 0.10 5.44 9.19
CA VAL A 66 0.64 6.33 10.23
C VAL A 66 -0.36 7.39 10.62
N GLU A 67 -0.10 8.05 11.75
CA GLU A 67 -0.76 9.31 12.10
C GLU A 67 0.30 10.37 12.38
N VAL A 68 0.05 11.59 11.92
CA VAL A 68 0.88 12.76 12.21
C VAL A 68 0.18 13.67 13.22
N THR A 69 0.90 14.13 14.24
CA THR A 69 0.35 15.12 15.17
C THR A 69 0.23 16.49 14.48
N PRO A 70 -0.91 17.19 14.64
CA PRO A 70 -1.12 18.49 14.00
C PRO A 70 -0.33 19.62 14.70
N LYS A 71 0.12 19.40 15.94
CA LYS A 71 0.85 20.39 16.74
C LYS A 71 2.35 20.36 16.44
N PHE A 72 3.01 21.51 16.60
CA PHE A 72 4.47 21.61 16.50
C PHE A 72 5.16 21.20 17.81
N PRO A 73 6.28 20.46 17.75
CA PRO A 73 6.86 19.86 16.54
C PRO A 73 6.01 18.70 16.00
N LYS A 74 5.96 18.52 14.67
CA LYS A 74 5.25 17.39 14.05
C LYS A 74 5.89 16.07 14.45
N GLU A 75 5.09 15.21 15.05
CA GLU A 75 5.45 13.85 15.43
C GLU A 75 4.62 12.87 14.62
N VAL A 76 5.15 11.67 14.45
CA VAL A 76 4.51 10.60 13.71
C VAL A 76 4.64 9.31 14.49
N ARG A 77 3.61 8.47 14.43
CA ARG A 77 3.66 7.09 14.93
C ARG A 77 3.01 6.13 13.92
N ALA A 78 3.45 4.88 13.94
CA ALA A 78 2.78 3.81 13.22
C ALA A 78 1.42 3.50 13.83
N LYS A 79 0.44 3.21 12.97
CA LYS A 79 -0.85 2.60 13.32
C LYS A 79 -0.76 1.09 13.11
N GLN A 80 -1.76 0.37 13.62
CA GLN A 80 -1.80 -1.09 13.57
C GLN A 80 -1.90 -1.61 12.12
N PHE A 81 -0.93 -2.44 11.72
CA PHE A 81 -0.86 -3.02 10.37
C PHE A 81 -2.09 -3.87 10.04
N LEU A 82 -2.56 -4.69 10.99
CA LEU A 82 -3.64 -5.65 10.75
C LEU A 82 -4.93 -4.98 10.26
N ARG A 83 -5.23 -3.75 10.71
CA ARG A 83 -6.40 -3.00 10.23
C ARG A 83 -6.26 -2.70 8.74
N PHE A 84 -5.15 -2.08 8.36
CA PHE A 84 -4.83 -1.79 6.96
C PHE A 84 -4.81 -3.05 6.11
N ALA A 85 -4.16 -4.13 6.58
CA ALA A 85 -4.07 -5.39 5.85
C ALA A 85 -5.45 -6.02 5.59
N ASN A 86 -6.36 -5.97 6.56
CA ASN A 86 -7.72 -6.47 6.41
C ASN A 86 -8.54 -5.63 5.42
N ASP A 87 -8.40 -4.30 5.48
CA ASP A 87 -9.05 -3.38 4.55
C ASP A 87 -8.54 -3.60 3.13
N PHE A 88 -7.22 -3.70 2.96
CA PHE A 88 -6.55 -3.97 1.70
C PHE A 88 -6.99 -5.31 1.10
N LEU A 89 -7.02 -6.38 1.91
CA LEU A 89 -7.44 -7.71 1.46
C LEU A 89 -8.91 -7.71 0.99
N ARG A 90 -9.79 -7.01 1.72
CA ARG A 90 -11.21 -6.88 1.36
C ARG A 90 -11.36 -6.15 0.02
N GLU A 91 -10.70 -5.01 -0.13
CA GLU A 91 -10.73 -4.23 -1.36
C GLU A 91 -10.22 -5.03 -2.56
N ARG A 92 -9.09 -5.74 -2.40
CA ARG A 92 -8.53 -6.58 -3.45
C ARG A 92 -9.47 -7.70 -3.88
N LYS A 93 -10.14 -8.35 -2.93
CA LYS A 93 -11.17 -9.37 -3.22
C LYS A 93 -12.34 -8.80 -3.98
N ASN A 94 -12.79 -7.59 -3.64
CA ASN A 94 -13.86 -6.92 -4.36
C ASN A 94 -13.43 -6.59 -5.80
N THR A 95 -12.21 -6.07 -5.99
CA THR A 95 -11.65 -5.83 -7.32
C THR A 95 -11.60 -7.11 -8.16
N LEU A 96 -11.18 -8.24 -7.58
CA LEU A 96 -11.14 -9.52 -8.29
C LEU A 96 -12.53 -9.96 -8.74
N ARG A 97 -13.54 -9.86 -7.86
CA ARG A 97 -14.94 -10.16 -8.20
C ARG A 97 -15.45 -9.28 -9.34
N ASP A 98 -15.11 -7.99 -9.34
CA ASP A 98 -15.49 -7.08 -10.41
C ASP A 98 -14.82 -7.43 -11.75
N ILE A 99 -13.55 -7.84 -11.71
CA ILE A 99 -12.84 -8.31 -12.90
C ILE A 99 -13.47 -9.59 -13.45
N GLU A 100 -13.78 -10.57 -12.58
CA GLU A 100 -14.45 -11.82 -12.97
C GLU A 100 -15.81 -11.55 -13.63
N ARG A 101 -16.59 -10.61 -13.07
CA ARG A 101 -17.85 -10.16 -13.66
C ARG A 101 -17.65 -9.56 -15.05
N LYS A 102 -16.69 -8.64 -15.21
CA LYS A 102 -16.37 -8.03 -16.51
C LYS A 102 -15.91 -9.04 -17.56
N ILE A 103 -15.13 -10.05 -17.16
CA ILE A 103 -14.72 -11.15 -18.05
C ILE A 103 -15.94 -11.93 -18.54
N SER A 104 -16.90 -12.18 -17.64
CA SER A 104 -18.14 -12.90 -17.96
C SER A 104 -19.02 -12.10 -18.92
N GLU A 105 -19.22 -10.81 -18.65
CA GLU A 105 -19.94 -9.88 -19.52
C GLU A 105 -19.34 -9.83 -20.92
N HIS A 106 -18.01 -9.68 -21.02
CA HIS A 106 -17.31 -9.66 -22.30
C HIS A 106 -17.51 -10.95 -23.10
N ARG A 107 -17.50 -12.12 -22.45
CA ARG A 107 -17.74 -13.41 -23.10
C ARG A 107 -19.15 -13.52 -23.67
N GLU A 108 -20.17 -13.06 -22.94
CA GLU A 108 -21.56 -13.09 -23.40
C GLU A 108 -21.79 -12.13 -24.57
N VAL A 109 -21.20 -10.93 -24.54
CA VAL A 109 -21.23 -9.99 -25.67
C VAL A 109 -20.66 -10.65 -26.93
N LEU A 110 -19.51 -11.32 -26.83
CA LEU A 110 -18.89 -12.00 -27.98
C LEU A 110 -19.76 -13.14 -28.54
N LYS A 111 -20.45 -13.91 -27.69
CA LYS A 111 -21.38 -14.95 -28.17
C LYS A 111 -22.54 -14.34 -28.94
N ASN A 112 -23.17 -13.32 -28.38
CA ASN A 112 -24.36 -12.69 -28.97
C ASN A 112 -24.05 -12.01 -30.30
N SER A 113 -22.91 -11.31 -30.42
CA SER A 113 -22.49 -10.70 -31.68
C SER A 113 -22.22 -11.74 -32.78
N LYS A 114 -21.61 -12.89 -32.45
CA LYS A 114 -21.39 -13.97 -33.43
C LYS A 114 -22.69 -14.60 -33.93
N THR A 115 -23.67 -14.77 -33.04
CA THR A 115 -25.00 -15.28 -33.41
C THR A 115 -25.71 -14.32 -34.37
N GLN A 116 -25.61 -13.01 -34.14
CA GLN A 116 -26.27 -12.00 -34.95
C GLN A 116 -25.68 -11.86 -36.37
N ILE A 117 -24.36 -11.96 -36.51
CA ILE A 117 -23.69 -11.97 -37.83
C ILE A 117 -24.14 -13.16 -38.67
N ARG A 118 -24.40 -14.31 -38.03
CA ARG A 118 -24.80 -15.54 -38.72
C ARG A 118 -26.22 -15.46 -39.29
N ILE A 119 -27.10 -14.66 -38.69
CA ILE A 119 -28.50 -14.48 -39.13
C ILE A 119 -28.61 -13.49 -40.31
N LEU A 120 -27.64 -12.60 -40.49
CA LEU A 120 -27.65 -11.58 -41.55
C LEU A 120 -26.94 -12.03 -42.85
N GLY A 121 -26.34 -13.22 -42.86
CA GLY A 121 -25.57 -13.76 -43.99
C GLY A 121 -26.26 -14.87 -44.78
N ASP A 122 -27.47 -15.26 -44.37
CA ASP A 122 -28.36 -16.22 -45.05
C ASP A 122 -29.55 -15.47 -45.69
#